data_AF-E1SN46-F1
#
_entry.id   AF-E1SN46-F1
#
_cell.length_a   1.000
_cell.length_b   1.000
_cell.length_c   1.000
_cell.angle_alpha   90.00
_cell.angle_beta   90.00
_cell.angle_gamma   90.00
#
_symmetry.space_group_name_H-M   'P 1'
#
loop_
_entity.id
_entity.type
_entity.pdbx_description
1 polymer ?
#
loop_
_entity_poly.entity_id
_entity_poly.type
_entity_poly.pdbx_seq_one_letter_code
_entity_poly.pdbx_strand_id
1 'polypeptide(L)'
;MGHNKQVKENIAQLKADVESADSQETLVKVVRSVADHPGPLDYRDGPWWCLLGVLMAVTVFVMVANVLYGYMGVFDLVAGNMSYWILPLLGFFLARRLERQKRWLPLPKMLAKPKIRIGVITLLCALPALLPIWHQLFWNALFSVVAPMVHYLNVVPDPLVMVVAFGLAVSLWLWLHKRQNWRKPLSDTIILKDALLNNGLEVADSKGRMDQLLREFREFNRGNDLKELQALYKGRHEGDVHQFDYELYHYHYVERRTETYTDSNGNTKTRTRRISHYRHGLLLAFPFARSLSLAGDNRLRFKGEDYRTASNAFNRRFKVKVEDPMVAARLLSPAVVESLNALGENVKRPVLEINGSRKMVVAFDDKDLLSVECRYDLDNPIEFAEEIAGHAELGKLQALLETLHNLMRLSDNNFRASA
;
A
#
# COMPACT_ATOMS: atom_id res chain seq x y z
N MET A 1 -19.27 -1.50 32.25
CA MET A 1 -18.67 -2.19 31.09
C MET A 1 -17.15 -2.11 31.20
N GLY A 2 -16.39 -3.13 30.79
CA GLY A 2 -14.92 -3.07 30.87
C GLY A 2 -14.34 -2.00 29.93
N HIS A 3 -13.31 -1.27 30.38
CA HIS A 3 -12.64 -0.17 29.65
C HIS A 3 -12.41 -0.49 28.16
N ASN A 4 -11.78 -1.62 27.84
CA ASN A 4 -11.47 -2.01 26.45
C ASN A 4 -12.71 -2.34 25.60
N LYS A 5 -13.84 -2.70 26.23
CA LYS A 5 -15.12 -2.90 25.53
C LYS A 5 -15.69 -1.55 25.09
N GLN A 6 -15.69 -0.57 25.99
CA GLN A 6 -16.11 0.80 25.68
C GLN A 6 -15.23 1.43 24.59
N VAL A 7 -13.91 1.30 24.67
CA VAL A 7 -12.99 1.78 23.62
C VAL A 7 -13.34 1.18 22.26
N LYS A 8 -13.63 -0.12 22.20
CA LYS A 8 -14.01 -0.81 20.95
C LYS A 8 -15.34 -0.26 20.40
N GLU A 9 -16.32 -0.02 21.25
CA GLU A 9 -17.63 0.54 20.88
C GLU A 9 -17.48 1.98 20.37
N ASN A 10 -16.71 2.83 21.07
CA ASN A 10 -16.43 4.21 20.65
C ASN A 10 -15.73 4.27 19.28
N ILE A 11 -14.70 3.44 19.07
CA ILE A 11 -13.99 3.38 17.78
C ILE A 11 -14.91 2.86 16.68
N ALA A 12 -15.80 1.91 16.98
CA ALA A 12 -16.77 1.41 16.00
C ALA A 12 -17.79 2.50 15.62
N GLN A 13 -18.23 3.31 16.58
CA GLN A 13 -19.10 4.46 16.33
C GLN A 13 -18.39 5.50 15.45
N LEU A 14 -17.17 5.91 15.81
CA LEU A 14 -16.39 6.86 15.00
C LEU A 14 -16.21 6.38 13.54
N LYS A 15 -16.01 5.08 13.33
CA LYS A 15 -15.94 4.50 11.99
C LYS A 15 -17.27 4.62 11.24
N ALA A 16 -18.38 4.31 11.90
CA ALA A 16 -19.72 4.45 11.32
C ALA A 16 -20.04 5.92 11.00
N ASP A 17 -19.62 6.86 11.86
CA ASP A 17 -19.79 8.30 11.65
C ASP A 17 -18.98 8.78 10.43
N VAL A 18 -17.73 8.33 10.29
CA VAL A 18 -16.93 8.60 9.07
C VAL A 18 -17.59 7.98 7.85
N GLU A 19 -18.05 6.74 7.91
CA GLU A 19 -18.70 6.04 6.78
C GLU A 19 -20.02 6.69 6.35
N SER A 20 -20.77 7.28 7.28
CA SER A 20 -22.05 7.96 7.00
C SER A 20 -21.92 9.43 6.63
N ALA A 21 -20.76 10.06 6.85
CA ALA A 21 -20.54 11.47 6.50
C ALA A 21 -20.81 11.75 5.01
N ASP A 22 -21.63 12.74 4.71
CA ASP A 22 -22.01 13.14 3.34
C ASP A 22 -21.36 14.46 2.90
N SER A 23 -20.60 15.08 3.80
CA SER A 23 -20.07 16.43 3.65
C SER A 23 -18.78 16.60 4.44
N GLN A 24 -17.92 17.50 3.95
CA GLN A 24 -16.66 17.85 4.60
C GLN A 24 -16.89 18.39 6.02
N GLU A 25 -17.93 19.21 6.22
CA GLU A 25 -18.27 19.73 7.55
C GLU A 25 -18.53 18.60 8.56
N THR A 26 -19.25 17.56 8.14
CA THR A 26 -19.50 16.38 8.98
C THR A 26 -18.20 15.62 9.27
N LEU A 27 -17.30 15.46 8.29
CA LEU A 27 -15.99 14.85 8.53
C LEU A 27 -15.16 15.65 9.53
N VAL A 28 -15.09 16.97 9.39
CA VAL A 28 -14.39 17.86 10.32
C VAL A 28 -14.97 17.74 11.73
N LYS A 29 -16.31 17.67 11.87
CA LYS A 29 -16.97 17.44 13.16
C LYS A 29 -16.58 16.10 13.79
N VAL A 30 -16.50 15.03 13.01
CA VAL A 30 -16.05 13.71 13.50
C VAL A 30 -14.59 13.75 13.92
N VAL A 31 -13.70 14.40 13.16
CA VAL A 31 -12.29 14.55 13.55
C VAL A 31 -12.17 15.33 14.86
N ARG A 32 -12.90 16.44 15.01
CA ARG A 32 -12.91 17.24 16.25
C ARG A 32 -13.47 16.46 17.44
N SER A 33 -14.47 15.61 17.22
CA SER A 33 -15.04 14.78 18.30
C SER A 33 -14.03 13.79 18.88
N VAL A 34 -12.95 13.45 18.15
CA VAL A 34 -11.84 12.64 18.67
C VAL A 34 -11.01 13.40 19.71
N ALA A 35 -10.85 14.72 19.55
CA ALA A 35 -10.12 15.56 20.50
C ALA A 35 -10.89 15.69 21.83
N ASP A 36 -12.19 15.94 21.74
CA ASP A 36 -13.08 16.20 22.89
C ASP A 36 -13.89 14.96 23.31
N HIS A 37 -13.44 13.76 22.93
CA HIS A 37 -14.23 12.54 23.13
C HIS A 37 -14.47 12.27 24.63
N PRO A 38 -15.72 12.14 25.10
CA PRO A 38 -16.03 12.03 26.54
C PRO A 38 -15.61 10.67 27.15
N GLY A 39 -15.46 9.65 26.31
CA GLY A 39 -15.09 8.29 26.70
C GLY A 39 -13.65 7.91 26.31
N PRO A 40 -13.14 6.76 26.78
CA PRO A 40 -11.79 6.32 26.46
C PRO A 40 -11.66 5.92 24.98
N LEU A 41 -10.55 6.32 24.36
CA LEU A 41 -10.16 5.94 22.99
C LEU A 41 -8.87 5.11 22.91
N ASP A 42 -8.14 5.02 24.04
CA ASP A 42 -6.92 4.23 24.14
C ASP A 42 -7.15 2.95 24.95
N TYR A 43 -6.72 1.82 24.38
CA TYR A 43 -6.81 0.52 25.03
C TYR A 43 -5.84 0.41 26.20
N ARG A 44 -6.32 -0.16 27.31
CA ARG A 44 -5.50 -0.53 28.48
C ARG A 44 -5.14 -2.01 28.39
N ASP A 45 -4.06 -2.29 27.66
CA ASP A 45 -3.63 -3.67 27.35
C ASP A 45 -2.47 -4.17 28.23
N GLY A 46 -2.23 -3.55 29.39
CA GLY A 46 -1.13 -3.93 30.30
C GLY A 46 -1.00 -5.45 30.56
N PRO A 47 -2.08 -6.15 30.96
CA PRO A 47 -2.04 -7.60 31.15
C PRO A 47 -1.67 -8.39 29.89
N TRP A 48 -2.10 -7.94 28.71
CA TRP A 48 -1.77 -8.58 27.44
C TRP A 48 -0.31 -8.37 27.05
N TRP A 49 0.27 -7.20 27.34
CA TRP A 49 1.71 -6.97 27.20
C TRP A 49 2.52 -7.82 28.18
N CYS A 50 2.03 -8.02 29.41
CA CYS A 50 2.64 -8.96 30.35
C CYS A 50 2.59 -10.40 29.81
N LEU A 51 1.44 -10.84 29.31
CA LEU A 51 1.29 -12.16 28.69
C LEU A 51 2.22 -12.34 27.48
N LEU A 52 2.33 -11.32 26.62
CA LEU A 52 3.28 -11.33 25.51
C LEU A 52 4.72 -11.48 26.02
N GLY A 53 5.09 -10.76 27.08
CA GLY A 53 6.39 -10.89 27.73
C GLY A 53 6.64 -12.31 28.26
N VAL A 54 5.64 -12.94 28.89
CA VAL A 54 5.71 -14.32 29.37
C VAL A 54 5.88 -15.30 28.20
N LEU A 55 5.07 -15.18 27.14
CA LEU A 55 5.19 -16.05 25.96
C LEU A 55 6.58 -15.94 25.32
N MET A 56 7.11 -14.73 25.19
CA MET A 56 8.46 -14.50 24.69
C MET A 56 9.53 -15.10 25.61
N ALA A 57 9.38 -14.97 26.93
CA ALA A 57 10.29 -15.56 27.90
C ALA A 57 10.28 -17.10 27.83
N VAL A 58 9.10 -17.72 27.68
CA VAL A 58 8.96 -19.16 27.48
C VAL A 58 9.62 -19.61 26.18
N THR A 59 9.40 -18.88 25.07
CA THR A 59 10.08 -19.18 23.80
C THR A 59 11.60 -19.16 23.96
N VAL A 60 12.15 -18.12 24.59
CA VAL A 60 13.59 -18.01 24.84
C VAL A 60 14.09 -19.12 25.76
N PHE A 61 13.37 -19.41 26.85
CA PHE A 61 13.75 -20.45 27.79
C PHE A 61 13.83 -21.82 27.12
N VAL A 62 12.79 -22.21 26.37
CA VAL A 62 12.75 -23.50 25.67
C VAL A 62 13.81 -23.56 24.58
N MET A 63 14.05 -22.45 23.85
CA MET A 63 15.10 -22.36 22.85
C MET A 63 16.49 -22.62 23.44
N VAL A 64 16.81 -22.00 24.58
CA VAL A 64 18.08 -22.21 25.28
C VAL A 64 18.16 -23.62 25.84
N ALA A 65 17.11 -24.12 26.46
CA ALA A 65 17.07 -25.47 27.00
C ALA A 65 17.29 -26.54 25.91
N ASN A 66 16.74 -26.37 24.71
CA ASN A 66 16.99 -27.25 23.58
C ASN A 66 18.48 -27.27 23.17
N VAL A 67 19.14 -26.12 23.15
CA VAL A 67 20.60 -26.04 22.89
C VAL A 67 21.39 -26.80 23.94
N LEU A 68 21.03 -26.66 25.23
CA LEU A 68 21.73 -27.34 26.32
C LEU A 68 21.62 -28.86 26.26
N TYR A 69 20.47 -29.38 25.81
CA TYR A 69 20.21 -30.82 25.71
C TYR A 69 20.61 -31.42 24.35
N GLY A 70 21.16 -30.60 23.44
CA GLY A 70 21.61 -31.07 22.13
C GLY A 70 20.47 -31.52 21.21
N TYR A 71 19.26 -30.98 21.38
CA TYR A 71 18.15 -31.20 20.45
C TYR A 71 18.42 -30.41 19.17
N MET A 72 19.16 -31.05 18.25
CA MET A 72 19.70 -30.43 17.05
C MET A 72 18.64 -30.21 15.96
N GLY A 73 18.50 -28.97 15.48
CA GLY A 73 17.53 -28.59 14.46
C GLY A 73 17.80 -27.21 13.85
N VAL A 74 16.89 -26.73 12.99
CA VAL A 74 17.01 -25.45 12.26
C VAL A 74 17.20 -24.23 13.18
N PHE A 75 16.83 -24.35 14.45
CA PHE A 75 16.92 -23.28 15.44
C PHE A 75 18.32 -23.13 16.08
N ASP A 76 19.23 -24.08 15.88
CA ASP A 76 20.60 -24.05 16.44
C ASP A 76 21.38 -22.84 15.94
N LEU A 77 21.23 -22.50 14.65
CA LEU A 77 21.88 -21.34 14.07
C LEU A 77 21.40 -20.05 14.73
N VAL A 78 20.11 -19.94 15.05
CA VAL A 78 19.53 -18.74 15.66
C VAL A 78 19.89 -18.67 17.14
N ALA A 79 19.79 -19.80 17.86
CA ALA A 79 20.06 -19.90 19.29
C ALA A 79 21.54 -19.81 19.60
N GLY A 80 22.40 -20.57 18.91
CA GLY A 80 23.85 -20.55 19.06
C GLY A 80 24.48 -19.17 18.83
N ASN A 81 23.87 -18.37 17.94
CA ASN A 81 24.31 -17.01 17.65
C ASN A 81 23.60 -15.92 18.45
N MET A 82 22.78 -16.28 19.45
CA MET A 82 22.02 -15.33 20.28
C MET A 82 22.89 -14.27 20.96
N SER A 83 24.08 -14.67 21.41
CA SER A 83 25.09 -13.77 21.96
C SER A 83 25.41 -12.58 21.05
N TYR A 84 25.30 -12.73 19.72
CA TYR A 84 25.66 -11.68 18.77
C TYR A 84 24.52 -10.73 18.44
N TRP A 85 23.26 -11.19 18.45
CA TRP A 85 22.11 -10.38 18.01
C TRP A 85 21.23 -9.85 19.14
N ILE A 86 21.27 -10.44 20.34
CA ILE A 86 20.36 -10.04 21.43
C ILE A 86 20.63 -8.64 21.97
N LEU A 87 21.90 -8.26 22.17
CA LEU A 87 22.24 -6.92 22.66
C LEU A 87 21.86 -5.82 21.66
N PRO A 88 22.17 -5.93 20.35
CA PRO A 88 21.65 -5.00 19.35
C PRO A 88 20.12 -4.90 19.38
N LEU A 89 19.42 -6.04 19.51
CA LEU A 89 17.96 -6.06 19.55
C LEU A 89 17.39 -5.33 20.77
N LEU A 90 17.95 -5.59 21.96
CA LEU A 90 17.59 -4.89 23.20
C LEU A 90 17.90 -3.40 23.10
N GLY A 91 19.06 -3.04 22.54
CA GLY A 91 19.45 -1.65 22.27
C GLY A 91 18.46 -0.93 21.36
N PHE A 92 18.00 -1.59 20.29
CA PHE A 92 16.98 -1.06 19.38
C PHE A 92 15.65 -0.79 20.11
N PHE A 93 15.15 -1.74 20.91
CA PHE A 93 13.90 -1.56 21.65
C PHE A 93 14.02 -0.50 22.74
N LEU A 94 15.14 -0.46 23.46
CA LEU A 94 15.42 0.56 24.46
C LEU A 94 15.47 1.95 23.83
N ALA A 95 16.20 2.11 22.72
CA ALA A 95 16.29 3.38 21.99
C ALA A 95 14.93 3.83 21.49
N ARG A 96 14.11 2.91 20.95
CA ARG A 96 12.75 3.22 20.51
C ARG A 96 11.84 3.62 21.67
N ARG A 97 12.00 3.02 22.84
CA ARG A 97 11.26 3.39 24.05
C ARG A 97 11.65 4.78 24.56
N LEU A 98 12.95 5.08 24.60
CA LEU A 98 13.46 6.40 24.96
C LEU A 98 12.97 7.48 23.97
N GLU A 99 12.93 7.15 22.67
CA GLU A 99 12.39 8.03 21.62
C GLU A 99 10.93 8.40 21.89
N ARG A 100 10.09 7.39 22.16
CA ARG A 100 8.67 7.60 22.46
C ARG A 100 8.44 8.42 23.73
N GLN A 101 9.28 8.24 24.75
CA GLN A 101 9.15 8.95 26.02
C GLN A 101 9.76 10.36 25.99
N LYS A 102 10.37 10.79 24.87
CA LYS A 102 11.12 12.06 24.75
C LYS A 102 12.18 12.25 25.85
N ARG A 103 12.68 11.14 26.43
CA ARG A 103 13.65 11.12 27.55
C ARG A 103 15.07 10.96 27.03
N TRP A 104 15.58 11.99 26.37
CA TRP A 104 16.94 12.00 25.81
C TRP A 104 17.88 12.86 26.65
N LEU A 105 19.13 12.41 26.78
CA LEU A 105 20.24 13.28 27.14
C LEU A 105 20.45 14.31 26.02
N PRO A 106 20.85 15.56 26.32
CA PRO A 106 21.11 16.57 25.31
C PRO A 106 22.27 16.11 24.40
N LEU A 107 21.94 15.76 23.16
CA LEU A 107 22.91 15.27 22.16
C LEU A 107 23.26 16.39 21.15
N PRO A 108 24.48 16.36 20.56
CA PRO A 108 24.90 17.27 19.50
C PRO A 108 23.93 17.30 18.31
N LYS A 109 23.83 18.43 17.60
CA LYS A 109 22.88 18.65 16.47
C LYS A 109 22.94 17.57 15.37
N MET A 110 24.09 16.91 15.17
CA MET A 110 24.25 15.81 14.20
C MET A 110 23.46 14.54 14.57
N LEU A 111 23.08 14.37 15.83
CA LEU A 111 22.27 13.25 16.35
C LEU A 111 20.80 13.64 16.58
N ALA A 112 20.33 14.76 16.02
CA ALA A 112 18.96 15.23 16.23
C ALA A 112 17.90 14.35 15.55
N LYS A 113 18.24 13.63 14.48
CA LYS A 113 17.28 12.78 13.74
C LYS A 113 16.98 11.49 14.53
N PRO A 114 15.70 11.16 14.80
CA PRO A 114 15.30 9.96 15.56
C PRO A 114 15.91 8.65 15.04
N LYS A 115 15.92 8.47 13.72
CA LYS A 115 16.47 7.27 13.06
C LYS A 115 17.97 7.09 13.33
N ILE A 116 18.72 8.19 13.39
CA ILE A 116 20.16 8.17 13.64
C ILE A 116 20.42 7.79 15.10
N ARG A 117 19.66 8.35 16.05
CA ARG A 117 19.78 8.01 17.49
C ARG A 117 19.55 6.53 17.75
N ILE A 118 18.48 5.98 17.17
CA ILE A 118 18.17 4.55 17.29
C ILE A 118 19.32 3.71 16.70
N GLY A 119 19.82 4.09 15.53
CA GLY A 119 20.95 3.41 14.89
C GLY A 119 22.22 3.42 15.75
N VAL A 120 22.58 4.56 16.33
CA VAL A 120 23.77 4.71 17.18
C VAL A 120 23.67 3.88 18.45
N ILE A 121 22.54 3.90 19.16
CA ILE A 121 22.38 3.06 20.37
C ILE A 121 22.43 1.57 20.00
N THR A 122 21.76 1.18 18.93
CA THR A 122 21.78 -0.20 18.45
C THR A 122 23.22 -0.66 18.15
N LEU A 123 24.02 0.20 17.51
CA LEU A 123 25.42 -0.05 17.21
C LEU A 123 26.28 -0.12 18.48
N LEU A 124 26.09 0.79 19.44
CA LEU A 124 26.81 0.78 20.71
C LEU A 124 26.51 -0.50 21.50
N CYS A 125 25.26 -0.96 21.51
CA CYS A 125 24.88 -2.24 22.10
C CYS A 125 25.42 -3.45 21.32
N ALA A 126 25.82 -3.29 20.06
CA ALA A 126 26.45 -4.34 19.26
C ALA A 126 27.95 -4.48 19.55
N LEU A 127 28.63 -3.44 20.04
CA LEU A 127 30.08 -3.45 20.28
C LEU A 127 30.57 -4.59 21.21
N PRO A 128 29.87 -4.95 22.30
CA PRO A 128 30.28 -6.08 23.13
C PRO A 128 30.34 -7.40 22.36
N ALA A 129 29.51 -7.58 21.32
CA ALA A 129 29.50 -8.77 20.49
C ALA A 129 30.77 -8.97 19.66
N LEU A 130 31.60 -7.92 19.52
CA LEU A 130 32.90 -7.99 18.85
C LEU A 130 34.02 -8.49 19.76
N LEU A 131 33.79 -8.56 21.07
CA LEU A 131 34.78 -9.03 22.03
C LEU A 131 34.78 -10.57 22.05
N PRO A 132 35.91 -11.26 21.82
CA PRO A 132 35.96 -12.72 21.83
C PRO A 132 35.45 -13.35 23.13
N ILE A 133 35.68 -12.67 24.26
CA ILE A 133 35.26 -13.12 25.59
C ILE A 133 33.74 -12.98 25.84
N TRP A 134 33.05 -12.11 25.08
CA TRP A 134 31.62 -11.86 25.29
C TRP A 134 30.78 -13.10 25.05
N HIS A 135 31.06 -13.84 23.97
CA HIS A 135 30.35 -15.07 23.64
C HIS A 135 30.39 -16.06 24.81
N GLN A 136 31.58 -16.25 25.38
CA GLN A 136 31.79 -17.15 26.51
C GLN A 136 31.10 -16.65 27.79
N LEU A 137 31.22 -15.36 28.11
CA LEU A 137 30.55 -14.76 29.28
C LEU A 137 29.03 -14.85 29.19
N PHE A 138 28.47 -14.55 28.01
CA PHE A 138 27.04 -14.63 27.74
C PHE A 138 26.51 -16.03 27.97
N TRP A 139 27.13 -17.05 27.35
CA TRP A 139 26.69 -18.43 27.49
C TRP A 139 26.92 -18.98 28.89
N ASN A 140 28.01 -18.64 29.57
CA ASN A 140 28.24 -19.04 30.96
C ASN A 140 27.18 -18.45 31.90
N ALA A 141 26.86 -17.17 31.75
CA ALA A 141 25.82 -16.53 32.56
C ALA A 141 24.45 -17.16 32.30
N LEU A 142 24.11 -17.38 31.02
CA LEU A 142 22.84 -17.97 30.62
C LEU A 142 22.71 -19.43 31.09
N PHE A 143 23.76 -20.24 30.94
CA PHE A 143 23.84 -21.62 31.41
C PHE A 143 23.64 -21.70 32.92
N SER A 144 24.31 -20.81 33.67
CA SER A 144 24.24 -20.78 35.13
C SER A 144 22.84 -20.47 35.67
N VAL A 145 21.97 -19.87 34.85
CA VAL A 145 20.57 -19.59 35.21
C VAL A 145 19.63 -20.67 34.69
N VAL A 146 19.77 -21.06 33.41
CA VAL A 146 18.81 -21.95 32.73
C VAL A 146 19.02 -23.41 33.09
N ALA A 147 20.26 -23.90 33.19
CA ALA A 147 20.52 -25.32 33.47
C ALA A 147 19.96 -25.77 34.83
N PRO A 148 20.13 -25.01 35.94
CA PRO A 148 19.50 -25.36 37.21
C PRO A 148 17.98 -25.31 37.14
N MET A 149 17.40 -24.36 36.40
CA MET A 149 15.94 -24.27 36.23
C MET A 149 15.36 -25.46 35.48
N VAL A 150 15.98 -25.89 34.38
CA VAL A 150 15.51 -27.06 33.62
C VAL A 150 15.60 -28.32 34.48
N HIS A 151 16.70 -28.48 35.22
CA HIS A 151 16.88 -29.60 36.15
C HIS A 151 15.84 -29.59 37.28
N TYR A 152 15.62 -28.43 37.92
CA TYR A 152 14.67 -28.27 39.02
C TYR A 152 13.22 -28.47 38.59
N LEU A 153 12.84 -27.98 37.40
CA LEU A 153 11.48 -28.10 36.86
C LEU A 153 11.22 -29.46 36.21
N ASN A 154 12.24 -30.31 36.05
CA ASN A 154 12.18 -31.60 35.35
C ASN A 154 11.53 -31.50 33.96
N VAL A 155 11.80 -30.40 33.25
CA VAL A 155 11.20 -30.11 31.94
C VAL A 155 12.08 -30.73 30.87
N VAL A 156 11.50 -31.61 30.06
CA VAL A 156 12.13 -32.04 28.80
C VAL A 156 11.86 -30.93 27.77
N PRO A 157 12.90 -30.27 27.22
CA PRO A 157 12.71 -29.25 26.20
C PRO A 157 12.07 -29.88 24.95
N ASP A 158 10.84 -29.48 24.64
CA ASP A 158 10.15 -29.90 23.41
C ASP A 158 10.14 -28.73 22.41
N PRO A 159 10.76 -28.88 21.22
CA PRO A 159 10.72 -27.88 20.15
C PRO A 159 9.31 -27.43 19.77
N LEU A 160 8.31 -28.30 19.92
CA LEU A 160 6.92 -28.00 19.58
C LEU A 160 6.33 -26.92 20.51
N VAL A 161 6.69 -26.95 21.80
CA VAL A 161 6.29 -25.92 22.78
C VAL A 161 6.84 -24.55 22.40
N MET A 162 8.09 -24.49 21.92
CA MET A 162 8.71 -23.25 21.45
C MET A 162 7.96 -22.67 20.24
N VAL A 163 7.68 -23.50 19.23
CA VAL A 163 6.97 -23.07 18.01
C VAL A 163 5.58 -22.55 18.33
N VAL A 164 4.84 -23.25 19.20
CA VAL A 164 3.50 -22.82 19.63
C VAL A 164 3.57 -21.51 20.42
N ALA A 165 4.46 -21.40 21.43
CA ALA A 165 4.61 -20.19 22.22
C ALA A 165 4.99 -18.98 21.35
N PHE A 166 5.90 -19.16 20.40
CA PHE A 166 6.29 -18.11 19.46
C PHE A 166 5.15 -17.70 18.53
N GLY A 167 4.43 -18.67 17.95
CA GLY A 167 3.27 -18.40 17.10
C GLY A 167 2.17 -17.62 17.83
N LEU A 168 1.91 -17.96 19.10
CA LEU A 168 0.99 -17.23 19.97
C LEU A 168 1.50 -15.81 20.27
N ALA A 169 2.79 -15.65 20.58
CA ALA A 169 3.40 -14.34 20.84
C ALA A 169 3.28 -13.41 19.62
N VAL A 170 3.61 -13.91 18.42
CA VAL A 170 3.49 -13.15 17.16
C VAL A 170 2.04 -12.76 16.89
N SER A 171 1.10 -13.69 17.06
CA SER A 171 -0.33 -13.44 16.85
C SER A 171 -0.87 -12.38 17.82
N LEU A 172 -0.51 -12.49 19.10
CA LEU A 172 -0.89 -11.53 20.13
C LEU A 172 -0.28 -10.15 19.87
N TRP A 173 1.00 -10.09 19.46
CA TRP A 173 1.67 -8.84 19.11
C TRP A 173 1.00 -8.15 17.91
N LEU A 174 0.68 -8.89 16.83
CA LEU A 174 -0.02 -8.35 15.66
C LEU A 174 -1.40 -7.79 16.05
N TRP A 175 -2.14 -8.52 16.89
CA TRP A 175 -3.45 -8.08 17.37
C TRP A 175 -3.36 -6.81 18.23
N LEU A 176 -2.43 -6.77 19.20
CA LEU A 176 -2.17 -5.58 20.03
C LEU A 176 -1.76 -4.39 19.17
N HIS A 177 -0.85 -4.60 18.22
CA HIS A 177 -0.36 -3.55 17.33
C HIS A 177 -1.47 -2.97 16.45
N LYS A 178 -2.29 -3.82 15.81
CA LYS A 178 -3.43 -3.39 14.99
C LYS A 178 -4.43 -2.58 15.81
N ARG A 179 -4.70 -3.01 17.04
CA ARG A 179 -5.67 -2.38 17.92
C ARG A 179 -5.18 -1.03 18.46
N GLN A 180 -3.90 -0.90 18.80
CA GLN A 180 -3.30 0.37 19.24
C GLN A 180 -3.24 1.41 18.12
N ASN A 181 -2.98 0.97 16.89
CA ASN A 181 -2.83 1.88 15.74
C ASN A 181 -4.13 2.04 14.93
N TRP A 182 -5.28 2.06 15.60
CA TRP A 182 -6.58 2.18 14.92
C TRP A 182 -6.79 3.55 14.26
N ARG A 183 -6.12 4.59 14.77
CA ARG A 183 -6.17 5.98 14.27
C ARG A 183 -5.70 6.10 12.83
N LYS A 184 -4.58 5.46 12.49
CA LYS A 184 -3.99 5.51 11.14
C LYS A 184 -4.95 5.07 10.02
N PRO A 185 -5.49 3.84 10.00
CA PRO A 185 -6.40 3.42 8.94
C PRO A 185 -7.70 4.23 8.91
N LEU A 186 -8.17 4.76 10.06
CA LEU A 186 -9.32 5.65 10.05
C LEU A 186 -8.96 7.03 9.45
N SER A 187 -7.77 7.55 9.74
CA SER A 187 -7.26 8.79 9.14
C SER A 187 -7.13 8.64 7.62
N ASP A 188 -6.56 7.52 7.14
CA ASP A 188 -6.46 7.21 5.71
C ASP A 188 -7.87 7.16 5.05
N THR A 189 -8.87 6.66 5.78
CA THR A 189 -10.27 6.62 5.31
C THR A 189 -10.88 8.03 5.26
N ILE A 190 -10.64 8.87 6.27
CA ILE A 190 -11.11 10.25 6.31
C ILE A 190 -10.49 11.06 5.17
N ILE A 191 -9.18 10.93 4.94
CA ILE A 191 -8.46 11.63 3.86
C ILE A 191 -9.03 11.24 2.50
N LEU A 192 -9.20 9.93 2.25
CA LEU A 192 -9.81 9.48 1.00
C LEU A 192 -11.22 10.05 0.85
N LYS A 193 -12.03 10.01 1.90
CA LYS A 193 -13.42 10.46 1.84
C LYS A 193 -13.53 11.98 1.62
N ASP A 194 -12.68 12.76 2.28
CA ASP A 194 -12.57 14.20 2.04
C ASP A 194 -12.16 14.49 0.59
N ALA A 195 -11.15 13.79 0.06
CA ALA A 195 -10.74 13.92 -1.33
C ALA A 195 -11.89 13.59 -2.31
N LEU A 196 -12.68 12.56 -2.03
CA LEU A 196 -13.84 12.21 -2.86
C LEU A 196 -14.90 13.31 -2.81
N LEU A 197 -15.26 13.80 -1.62
CA LEU A 197 -16.27 14.84 -1.45
C LEU A 197 -15.86 16.16 -2.11
N ASN A 198 -14.61 16.58 -1.92
CA ASN A 198 -14.07 17.82 -2.50
C ASN A 198 -14.05 17.80 -4.03
N ASN A 199 -13.94 16.61 -4.63
CA ASN A 199 -13.85 16.46 -6.08
C ASN A 199 -15.13 15.87 -6.70
N GLY A 200 -16.27 15.88 -5.96
CA GLY A 200 -17.57 15.44 -6.46
C GLY A 200 -17.60 13.97 -6.90
N LEU A 201 -16.82 13.11 -6.23
CA LEU A 201 -16.69 11.70 -6.56
C LEU A 201 -17.58 10.82 -5.68
N GLU A 202 -18.38 9.97 -6.32
CA GLU A 202 -19.25 9.02 -5.64
C GLU A 202 -18.69 7.59 -5.73
N VAL A 203 -18.79 6.83 -4.64
CA VAL A 203 -18.37 5.42 -4.63
C VAL A 203 -19.33 4.57 -5.47
N ALA A 204 -18.79 3.72 -6.34
CA ALA A 204 -19.57 2.79 -7.16
C ALA A 204 -19.20 1.32 -6.88
N ASP A 205 -20.08 0.38 -7.27
CA ASP A 205 -19.83 -1.05 -7.07
C ASP A 205 -18.72 -1.57 -8.01
N SER A 206 -17.54 -1.79 -7.44
CA SER A 206 -16.39 -2.33 -8.16
C SER A 206 -16.57 -3.79 -8.57
N LYS A 207 -17.26 -4.61 -7.76
CA LYS A 207 -17.32 -6.07 -7.99
C LYS A 207 -18.22 -6.40 -9.16
N GLY A 208 -19.43 -5.86 -9.19
CA GLY A 208 -20.36 -6.06 -10.32
C GLY A 208 -19.82 -5.48 -11.63
N ARG A 209 -18.98 -4.43 -11.57
CA ARG A 209 -18.43 -3.76 -12.74
C ARG A 209 -17.31 -4.55 -13.44
N MET A 210 -16.52 -5.33 -12.71
CA MET A 210 -15.33 -6.01 -13.25
C MET A 210 -15.63 -6.94 -14.43
N ASP A 211 -16.68 -7.77 -14.32
CA ASP A 211 -17.06 -8.75 -15.37
C ASP A 211 -17.51 -8.07 -16.67
N GLN A 212 -18.07 -6.87 -16.57
CA GLN A 212 -18.41 -6.06 -17.72
C GLN A 212 -17.15 -5.49 -18.37
N LEU A 213 -16.25 -4.92 -17.57
CA LEU A 213 -14.99 -4.33 -18.07
C LEU A 213 -14.09 -5.36 -18.76
N LEU A 214 -14.04 -6.60 -18.26
CA LEU A 214 -13.31 -7.71 -18.91
C LEU A 214 -13.81 -8.03 -20.33
N ARG A 215 -15.10 -7.79 -20.59
CA ARG A 215 -15.73 -8.02 -21.90
C ARG A 215 -15.60 -6.81 -22.80
N GLU A 216 -15.67 -5.61 -22.23
CA GLU A 216 -15.66 -4.35 -22.97
C GLU A 216 -14.27 -3.90 -23.41
N PHE A 217 -13.20 -4.21 -22.65
CA PHE A 217 -11.86 -3.72 -22.93
C PHE A 217 -10.77 -4.78 -22.71
N ARG A 218 -9.72 -4.72 -23.54
CA ARG A 218 -8.52 -5.54 -23.42
C ARG A 218 -7.62 -5.10 -22.27
N GLU A 219 -7.70 -3.83 -21.84
CA GLU A 219 -6.93 -3.31 -20.71
C GLU A 219 -7.16 -4.13 -19.42
N PHE A 220 -8.38 -4.59 -19.18
CA PHE A 220 -8.69 -5.43 -18.01
C PHE A 220 -8.33 -6.90 -18.21
N ASN A 221 -7.96 -7.34 -19.41
CA ASN A 221 -7.48 -8.71 -19.64
C ASN A 221 -5.97 -8.87 -19.44
N ARG A 222 -5.37 -8.03 -18.59
CA ARG A 222 -3.98 -8.15 -18.14
C ARG A 222 -3.82 -9.21 -17.07
N GLY A 223 -2.64 -9.83 -17.01
CA GLY A 223 -2.35 -10.91 -16.06
C GLY A 223 -2.98 -12.25 -16.44
N ASN A 224 -2.60 -13.29 -15.70
CA ASN A 224 -3.04 -14.68 -15.92
C ASN A 224 -3.48 -15.37 -14.61
N ASP A 225 -3.77 -14.57 -13.59
CA ASP A 225 -4.17 -15.00 -12.25
C ASP A 225 -5.26 -14.04 -11.73
N LEU A 226 -5.17 -13.55 -10.49
CA LEU A 226 -6.13 -12.59 -9.92
C LEU A 226 -6.27 -11.31 -10.78
N LYS A 227 -7.53 -10.88 -10.96
CA LYS A 227 -7.93 -9.61 -11.58
C LYS A 227 -9.07 -9.03 -10.74
N GLU A 228 -8.88 -7.85 -10.19
CA GLU A 228 -9.89 -7.22 -9.34
C GLU A 228 -9.87 -5.70 -9.49
N LEU A 229 -11.05 -5.11 -9.39
CA LEU A 229 -11.21 -3.67 -9.28
C LEU A 229 -11.24 -3.33 -7.78
N GLN A 230 -10.16 -2.74 -7.28
CA GLN A 230 -10.01 -2.42 -5.86
C GLN A 230 -10.83 -1.19 -5.46
N ALA A 231 -11.02 -0.26 -6.39
CA ALA A 231 -11.86 0.91 -6.20
C ALA A 231 -12.46 1.38 -7.52
N LEU A 232 -13.67 1.93 -7.43
CA LEU A 232 -14.40 2.53 -8.53
C LEU A 232 -15.18 3.73 -8.00
N TYR A 233 -15.05 4.86 -8.67
CA TYR A 233 -15.74 6.10 -8.35
C TYR A 233 -16.36 6.68 -9.61
N LYS A 234 -17.44 7.43 -9.45
CA LYS A 234 -18.09 8.18 -10.54
C LYS A 234 -17.92 9.66 -10.30
N GLY A 235 -17.73 10.40 -11.38
CA GLY A 235 -17.72 11.86 -11.34
C GLY A 235 -18.24 12.41 -12.64
N ARG A 236 -18.39 13.74 -12.67
CA ARG A 236 -18.81 14.49 -13.84
C ARG A 236 -17.82 15.62 -14.08
N HIS A 237 -17.35 15.73 -15.32
CA HIS A 237 -16.52 16.83 -15.76
C HIS A 237 -17.38 17.87 -16.45
N GLU A 238 -17.29 19.12 -16.00
CA GLU A 238 -17.91 20.28 -16.63
C GLU A 238 -16.83 21.19 -17.17
N GLY A 239 -16.58 21.13 -18.48
CA GLY A 239 -15.72 22.13 -19.11
C GLY A 239 -16.46 22.91 -20.18
N ASP A 240 -15.75 23.86 -20.78
CA ASP A 240 -16.33 24.90 -21.64
C ASP A 240 -16.99 24.35 -22.91
N VAL A 241 -16.45 23.29 -23.52
CA VAL A 241 -16.95 22.72 -24.80
C VAL A 241 -17.69 21.40 -24.60
N HIS A 242 -17.13 20.50 -23.78
CA HIS A 242 -17.69 19.20 -23.50
C HIS A 242 -17.92 18.98 -22.00
N GLN A 243 -19.06 18.37 -21.71
CA GLN A 243 -19.36 17.80 -20.41
C GLN A 243 -19.46 16.28 -20.57
N PHE A 244 -18.93 15.53 -19.61
CA PHE A 244 -18.99 14.07 -19.66
C PHE A 244 -18.94 13.47 -18.27
N ASP A 245 -19.70 12.38 -18.10
CA ASP A 245 -19.57 11.51 -16.94
C ASP A 245 -18.38 10.57 -17.13
N TYR A 246 -17.69 10.27 -16.03
CA TYR A 246 -16.56 9.36 -16.03
C TYR A 246 -16.60 8.40 -14.84
N GLU A 247 -15.93 7.26 -14.99
CA GLU A 247 -15.63 6.34 -13.89
C GLU A 247 -14.12 6.30 -13.66
N LEU A 248 -13.71 6.64 -12.45
CA LEU A 248 -12.33 6.56 -11.97
C LEU A 248 -12.09 5.20 -11.32
N TYR A 249 -11.03 4.50 -11.71
CA TYR A 249 -10.79 3.16 -11.21
C TYR A 249 -9.37 2.90 -10.73
N HIS A 250 -9.26 1.92 -9.82
CA HIS A 250 -8.01 1.32 -9.39
C HIS A 250 -8.07 -0.20 -9.63
N TYR A 251 -7.32 -0.66 -10.63
CA TYR A 251 -7.32 -2.04 -11.10
C TYR A 251 -6.05 -2.77 -10.64
N HIS A 252 -6.21 -3.93 -10.00
CA HIS A 252 -5.12 -4.81 -9.58
C HIS A 252 -5.17 -6.11 -10.38
N TYR A 253 -4.01 -6.51 -10.92
CA TYR A 253 -3.87 -7.80 -11.58
C TYR A 253 -2.56 -8.50 -11.20
N VAL A 254 -2.56 -9.83 -11.31
CA VAL A 254 -1.41 -10.67 -10.97
C VAL A 254 -0.89 -11.40 -12.22
N GLU A 255 0.43 -11.33 -12.40
CA GLU A 255 1.19 -12.20 -13.30
C GLU A 255 1.82 -13.34 -12.51
N ARG A 256 1.37 -14.56 -12.79
CA ARG A 256 1.93 -15.81 -12.28
C ARG A 256 2.89 -16.40 -13.31
N ARG A 257 4.16 -16.55 -12.92
CA ARG A 257 5.20 -17.19 -13.74
C ARG A 257 5.81 -18.37 -12.99
N THR A 258 6.11 -19.44 -13.72
CA THR A 258 6.90 -20.56 -13.21
C THR A 258 8.33 -20.35 -13.68
N GLU A 259 9.24 -20.11 -12.74
CA GLU A 259 10.66 -19.95 -13.01
C GLU A 259 11.37 -21.25 -12.63
N THR A 260 12.20 -21.75 -13.55
CA THR A 260 13.04 -22.92 -13.32
C THR A 260 14.45 -22.44 -12.97
N TYR A 261 15.01 -22.91 -11.86
CA TYR A 261 16.37 -22.58 -11.44
C TYR A 261 17.11 -23.84 -11.00
N THR A 262 18.42 -23.86 -11.22
CA THR A 262 19.28 -24.95 -10.77
C THR A 262 19.81 -24.59 -9.38
N ASP A 263 19.63 -25.48 -8.41
CA ASP A 263 20.19 -25.30 -7.07
C ASP A 263 21.70 -25.56 -7.04
N SER A 264 22.33 -25.24 -5.91
CA SER A 264 23.77 -25.46 -5.69
C SER A 264 24.20 -26.92 -5.83
N ASN A 265 23.25 -27.85 -5.87
CA ASN A 265 23.47 -29.29 -5.96
C ASN A 265 23.20 -29.82 -7.38
N GLY A 266 23.01 -28.94 -8.36
CA GLY A 266 22.78 -29.30 -9.76
C GLY A 266 21.34 -29.73 -10.06
N ASN A 267 20.42 -29.64 -9.11
CA ASN A 267 19.03 -30.06 -9.32
C ASN A 267 18.17 -28.92 -9.84
N THR A 268 17.40 -29.21 -10.88
CA THR A 268 16.42 -28.29 -11.44
C THR A 268 15.19 -28.19 -10.51
N LYS A 269 14.94 -27.01 -9.97
CA LYS A 269 13.76 -26.70 -9.14
C LYS A 269 12.87 -25.68 -9.83
N THR A 270 11.57 -25.79 -9.60
CA THR A 270 10.58 -24.84 -10.08
C THR A 270 10.05 -24.01 -8.92
N ARG A 271 9.92 -22.70 -9.14
CA ARG A 271 9.26 -21.78 -8.21
C ARG A 271 8.18 -21.01 -8.94
N THR A 272 6.98 -21.01 -8.38
CA THR A 272 5.91 -20.12 -8.83
C THR A 272 6.10 -18.74 -8.19
N ARG A 273 6.25 -17.71 -9.02
CA ARG A 273 6.31 -16.31 -8.62
C ARG A 273 5.02 -15.62 -9.04
N ARG A 274 4.38 -14.92 -8.09
CA ARG A 274 3.22 -14.06 -8.33
C ARG A 274 3.68 -12.61 -8.22
N ILE A 275 3.41 -11.82 -9.26
CA ILE A 275 3.81 -10.41 -9.34
C ILE A 275 2.53 -9.58 -9.45
N SER A 276 2.29 -8.72 -8.45
CA SER A 276 1.15 -7.80 -8.44
C SER A 276 1.44 -6.53 -9.22
N HIS A 277 0.47 -6.10 -10.02
CA HIS A 277 0.51 -4.89 -10.82
C HIS A 277 -0.76 -4.06 -10.60
N TYR A 278 -0.61 -2.73 -10.66
CA TYR A 278 -1.68 -1.79 -10.41
C TYR A 278 -1.80 -0.82 -11.58
N ARG A 279 -3.03 -0.56 -12.01
CA ARG A 279 -3.38 0.37 -13.08
C ARG A 279 -4.45 1.33 -12.58
N HIS A 280 -4.24 2.60 -12.82
CA HIS A 280 -5.17 3.67 -12.47
C HIS A 280 -5.66 4.33 -13.74
N GLY A 281 -6.87 4.88 -13.73
CA GLY A 281 -7.43 5.40 -14.97
C GLY A 281 -8.85 5.88 -14.92
N LEU A 282 -9.32 6.32 -16.08
CA LEU A 282 -10.67 6.82 -16.33
C LEU A 282 -11.37 6.00 -17.41
N LEU A 283 -12.67 5.84 -17.26
CA LEU A 283 -13.61 5.27 -18.23
C LEU A 283 -14.63 6.35 -18.58
N LEU A 284 -14.89 6.56 -19.87
CA LEU A 284 -15.86 7.55 -20.33
C LEU A 284 -16.42 7.21 -21.71
N ALA A 285 -17.51 7.86 -22.10
CA ALA A 285 -17.98 7.85 -23.48
C ALA A 285 -17.06 8.70 -24.36
N PHE A 286 -16.69 8.19 -25.54
CA PHE A 286 -15.85 8.89 -26.50
C PHE A 286 -16.40 8.70 -27.92
N PRO A 287 -17.28 9.61 -28.39
CA PRO A 287 -18.07 9.39 -29.59
C PRO A 287 -17.30 9.55 -30.91
N PHE A 288 -16.04 10.01 -30.86
CA PHE A 288 -15.27 10.42 -32.03
C PHE A 288 -14.52 9.27 -32.71
N ALA A 289 -14.28 8.16 -32.03
CA ALA A 289 -13.61 7.00 -32.63
C ALA A 289 -14.16 5.69 -32.08
N ARG A 290 -13.77 4.59 -32.70
CA ARG A 290 -14.12 3.23 -32.28
C ARG A 290 -13.02 2.25 -32.67
N SER A 291 -12.97 1.12 -31.97
CA SER A 291 -12.10 -0.02 -32.29
C SER A 291 -10.63 0.36 -32.53
N LEU A 292 -10.06 1.10 -31.59
CA LEU A 292 -8.70 1.63 -31.69
C LEU A 292 -8.01 1.59 -30.33
N SER A 293 -6.71 1.31 -30.31
CA SER A 293 -5.88 1.38 -29.12
C SER A 293 -4.55 2.07 -29.36
N LEU A 294 -4.07 2.79 -28.35
CA LEU A 294 -2.76 3.39 -28.25
C LEU A 294 -2.08 2.82 -27.01
N ALA A 295 -1.12 1.92 -27.21
CA ALA A 295 -0.42 1.27 -26.09
C ALA A 295 0.95 1.88 -25.87
N GLY A 296 1.14 2.54 -24.72
CA GLY A 296 2.44 3.09 -24.29
C GLY A 296 3.35 2.10 -23.56
N ASP A 297 2.86 0.88 -23.30
CA ASP A 297 3.62 -0.19 -22.64
C ASP A 297 3.88 -1.41 -23.54
N ASN A 298 3.33 -1.41 -24.76
CA ASN A 298 3.35 -2.53 -25.70
C ASN A 298 2.81 -3.87 -25.15
N ARG A 299 1.99 -3.85 -24.10
CA ARG A 299 1.44 -5.07 -23.48
C ARG A 299 -0.02 -5.33 -23.87
N LEU A 300 -0.72 -4.31 -24.35
CA LEU A 300 -2.12 -4.46 -24.77
C LEU A 300 -2.22 -5.32 -26.04
N ARG A 301 -3.00 -6.41 -25.95
CA ARG A 301 -3.25 -7.33 -27.07
C ARG A 301 -4.53 -6.94 -27.80
N PHE A 302 -4.47 -5.85 -28.56
CA PHE A 302 -5.56 -5.41 -29.43
C PHE A 302 -5.47 -6.10 -30.80
N LYS A 303 -6.61 -6.52 -31.36
CA LYS A 303 -6.67 -7.12 -32.71
C LYS A 303 -6.85 -6.00 -33.74
N GLY A 304 -6.02 -5.98 -34.77
CA GLY A 304 -6.09 -4.96 -35.81
C GLY A 304 -4.77 -4.71 -36.51
N GLU A 305 -4.80 -3.80 -37.47
CA GLU A 305 -3.65 -3.35 -38.24
C GLU A 305 -2.79 -2.38 -37.42
N ASP A 306 -1.48 -2.38 -37.67
CA ASP A 306 -0.58 -1.38 -37.10
C ASP A 306 -0.74 -0.07 -37.87
N TYR A 307 -0.89 1.04 -37.14
CA TYR A 307 -0.94 2.38 -37.73
C TYR A 307 0.24 3.22 -37.22
N ARG A 308 0.79 4.07 -38.09
CA ARG A 308 1.87 5.00 -37.75
C ARG A 308 1.51 6.40 -38.23
N THR A 309 1.79 7.38 -37.37
CA THR A 309 1.67 8.81 -37.73
C THR A 309 2.98 9.30 -38.36
N ALA A 310 3.01 10.55 -38.82
CA ALA A 310 4.25 11.21 -39.26
C ALA A 310 5.20 11.53 -38.09
N SER A 311 4.72 11.56 -36.84
CA SER A 311 5.53 11.92 -35.68
C SER A 311 6.31 10.72 -35.14
N ASN A 312 7.64 10.73 -35.31
CA ASN A 312 8.52 9.71 -34.75
C ASN A 312 8.55 9.71 -33.21
N ALA A 313 8.35 10.86 -32.57
CA ALA A 313 8.23 10.95 -31.12
C ALA A 313 7.01 10.16 -30.63
N PHE A 314 5.87 10.38 -31.26
CA PHE A 314 4.64 9.66 -30.96
C PHE A 314 4.77 8.16 -31.23
N ASN A 315 5.27 7.75 -32.40
CA ASN A 315 5.41 6.34 -32.76
C ASN A 315 6.40 5.56 -31.88
N ARG A 316 7.34 6.26 -31.21
CA ARG A 316 8.21 5.65 -30.19
C ARG A 316 7.51 5.47 -28.85
N ARG A 317 6.55 6.35 -28.55
CA ARG A 317 5.82 6.33 -27.28
C ARG A 317 4.60 5.43 -27.32
N PHE A 318 3.83 5.44 -28.40
CA PHE A 318 2.59 4.69 -28.55
C PHE A 318 2.66 3.75 -29.74
N LYS A 319 2.26 2.49 -29.51
CA LYS A 319 1.90 1.57 -30.57
C LYS A 319 0.40 1.67 -30.85
N VAL A 320 0.03 2.04 -32.07
CA VAL A 320 -1.37 2.16 -32.48
C VAL A 320 -1.82 0.88 -33.16
N LYS A 321 -2.93 0.32 -32.69
CA LYS A 321 -3.65 -0.78 -33.32
C LYS A 321 -5.10 -0.36 -33.59
N VAL A 322 -5.58 -0.63 -34.80
CA VAL A 322 -6.92 -0.19 -35.23
C VAL A 322 -7.57 -1.24 -36.15
N GLU A 323 -8.90 -1.34 -36.13
CA GLU A 323 -9.63 -2.17 -37.09
C GLU A 323 -9.71 -1.52 -38.49
N ASP A 324 -9.89 -0.20 -38.56
CA ASP A 324 -9.94 0.60 -39.78
C ASP A 324 -8.89 1.73 -39.74
N PRO A 325 -7.81 1.66 -40.56
CA PRO A 325 -6.79 2.71 -40.63
C PRO A 325 -7.31 4.12 -40.90
N MET A 326 -8.45 4.26 -41.57
CA MET A 326 -9.06 5.57 -41.84
C MET A 326 -9.55 6.23 -40.55
N VAL A 327 -10.05 5.45 -39.59
CA VAL A 327 -10.45 5.96 -38.26
C VAL A 327 -9.25 6.49 -37.51
N ALA A 328 -8.12 5.77 -37.54
CA ALA A 328 -6.87 6.23 -36.93
C ALA A 328 -6.36 7.52 -37.59
N ALA A 329 -6.39 7.60 -38.92
CA ALA A 329 -5.95 8.79 -39.64
C ALA A 329 -6.80 10.04 -39.32
N ARG A 330 -8.11 9.88 -39.14
CA ARG A 330 -9.01 10.98 -38.77
C ARG A 330 -8.85 11.41 -37.31
N LEU A 331 -8.68 10.46 -36.40
CA LEU A 331 -8.49 10.77 -34.98
C LEU A 331 -7.13 11.40 -34.72
N LEU A 332 -6.05 10.81 -35.27
CA LEU A 332 -4.66 11.17 -34.99
C LEU A 332 -4.18 12.33 -35.88
N SER A 333 -4.95 13.42 -35.90
CA SER A 333 -4.48 14.67 -36.49
C SER A 333 -3.26 15.21 -35.74
N PRO A 334 -2.43 16.09 -36.35
CA PRO A 334 -1.24 16.62 -35.70
C PRO A 334 -1.50 17.19 -34.30
N ALA A 335 -2.58 17.93 -34.11
CA ALA A 335 -2.94 18.49 -32.80
C ALA A 335 -3.28 17.42 -31.75
N VAL A 336 -4.00 16.35 -32.15
CA VAL A 336 -4.30 15.22 -31.26
C VAL A 336 -3.03 14.46 -30.90
N VAL A 337 -2.13 14.26 -31.87
CA VAL A 337 -0.83 13.62 -31.65
C VAL A 337 0.01 14.37 -30.63
N GLU A 338 0.07 15.71 -30.72
CA GLU A 338 0.78 16.53 -29.73
C GLU A 338 0.13 16.45 -28.34
N SER A 339 -1.20 16.49 -28.25
CA SER A 339 -1.92 16.33 -26.98
C SER A 339 -1.64 14.97 -26.33
N LEU A 340 -1.56 13.90 -27.11
CA LEU A 340 -1.25 12.56 -26.62
C LEU A 340 0.21 12.39 -26.21
N ASN A 341 1.14 13.09 -26.88
CA ASN A 341 2.54 13.13 -26.45
C ASN A 341 2.67 13.80 -25.07
N ALA A 342 1.99 14.94 -24.87
CA ALA A 342 1.97 15.64 -23.58
C ALA A 342 1.35 14.78 -22.46
N LEU A 343 0.22 14.12 -22.71
CA LEU A 343 -0.34 13.11 -21.79
C LEU A 343 0.72 12.06 -21.45
N GLY A 344 1.40 11.59 -22.50
CA GLY A 344 2.51 10.70 -22.42
C GLY A 344 3.56 11.15 -21.41
N GLU A 345 4.08 12.36 -21.52
CA GLU A 345 5.13 12.87 -20.64
C GLU A 345 4.72 12.93 -19.15
N ASN A 346 3.43 13.14 -18.89
CA ASN A 346 2.90 13.34 -17.54
C ASN A 346 2.49 12.05 -16.81
N VAL A 347 2.27 10.94 -17.52
CA VAL A 347 1.89 9.66 -16.89
C VAL A 347 2.76 8.49 -17.32
N LYS A 348 2.98 7.53 -16.40
CA LYS A 348 3.77 6.33 -16.71
C LYS A 348 2.95 5.32 -17.48
N ARG A 349 3.46 4.92 -18.65
CA ARG A 349 2.91 3.83 -19.48
C ARG A 349 1.41 4.01 -19.77
N PRO A 350 1.01 5.15 -20.37
CA PRO A 350 -0.37 5.40 -20.75
C PRO A 350 -0.86 4.35 -21.74
N VAL A 351 -2.12 3.97 -21.60
CA VAL A 351 -2.86 3.19 -22.57
C VAL A 351 -4.19 3.86 -22.77
N LEU A 352 -4.56 4.07 -24.03
CA LEU A 352 -5.90 4.49 -24.41
C LEU A 352 -6.49 3.38 -25.27
N GLU A 353 -7.66 2.89 -24.90
CA GLU A 353 -8.40 1.91 -25.69
C GLU A 353 -9.84 2.41 -25.87
N ILE A 354 -10.27 2.48 -27.13
CA ILE A 354 -11.61 2.87 -27.54
C ILE A 354 -12.27 1.65 -28.15
N ASN A 355 -13.32 1.15 -27.51
CA ASN A 355 -13.99 -0.06 -27.95
C ASN A 355 -14.98 0.21 -29.11
N GLY A 356 -15.58 -0.85 -29.65
CA GLY A 356 -16.56 -0.76 -30.74
C GLY A 356 -17.83 0.04 -30.36
N SER A 357 -18.15 0.10 -29.06
CA SER A 357 -19.28 0.83 -28.49
C SER A 357 -18.98 2.30 -28.16
N ARG A 358 -17.86 2.85 -28.66
CA ARG A 358 -17.45 4.25 -28.43
C ARG A 358 -17.28 4.61 -26.95
N LYS A 359 -16.82 3.66 -26.14
CA LYS A 359 -16.33 3.93 -24.79
C LYS A 359 -14.82 3.91 -24.82
N MET A 360 -14.20 4.78 -24.04
CA MET A 360 -12.76 4.90 -23.90
C MET A 360 -12.35 4.54 -22.48
N VAL A 361 -11.27 3.77 -22.37
CA VAL A 361 -10.50 3.61 -21.14
C VAL A 361 -9.14 4.28 -21.31
N VAL A 362 -8.72 5.00 -20.29
CA VAL A 362 -7.41 5.64 -20.18
C VAL A 362 -6.73 5.08 -18.95
N ALA A 363 -5.56 4.47 -19.09
CA ALA A 363 -4.93 3.69 -18.04
C ALA A 363 -3.43 3.99 -17.92
N PHE A 364 -2.89 4.04 -16.70
CA PHE A 364 -1.46 4.29 -16.42
C PHE A 364 -0.99 3.64 -15.10
N ASP A 365 0.33 3.60 -14.89
CA ASP A 365 1.00 2.90 -13.76
C ASP A 365 1.22 3.81 -12.53
N ASP A 366 0.73 5.05 -12.53
CA ASP A 366 0.95 6.00 -11.44
C ASP A 366 -0.04 5.80 -10.28
N LYS A 367 0.49 5.82 -9.05
CA LYS A 367 -0.26 5.48 -7.82
C LYS A 367 -0.90 6.69 -7.12
N ASP A 368 -0.62 7.89 -7.60
CA ASP A 368 -0.89 9.18 -6.96
C ASP A 368 -2.18 9.86 -7.45
N LEU A 369 -2.97 9.20 -8.33
CA LEU A 369 -4.18 9.78 -8.92
C LEU A 369 -5.25 10.19 -7.89
N LEU A 370 -5.33 9.46 -6.78
CA LEU A 370 -6.23 9.70 -5.64
C LEU A 370 -5.48 10.11 -4.37
N SER A 371 -4.19 10.40 -4.48
CA SER A 371 -3.37 10.69 -3.30
C SER A 371 -3.46 12.16 -2.94
N VAL A 372 -3.85 12.42 -1.69
CA VAL A 372 -3.72 13.72 -1.04
C VAL A 372 -2.59 13.61 -0.02
N GLU A 373 -1.65 14.54 -0.06
CA GLU A 373 -0.60 14.64 0.96
C GLU A 373 -1.18 15.32 2.21
N CYS A 374 -1.46 14.56 3.26
CA CYS A 374 -1.78 15.11 4.57
C CYS A 374 -0.58 15.03 5.51
N ARG A 375 -0.39 16.07 6.32
CA ARG A 375 0.68 16.19 7.31
C ARG A 375 0.26 15.65 8.67
N TYR A 376 -1.03 15.77 8.99
CA TYR A 376 -1.60 15.37 10.27
C TYR A 376 -2.53 14.17 10.13
N ASP A 377 -2.85 13.56 11.26
CA ASP A 377 -3.73 12.40 11.38
C ASP A 377 -4.48 12.46 12.72
N LEU A 378 -5.26 11.43 13.05
CA LEU A 378 -6.02 11.38 14.31
C LEU A 378 -5.17 11.33 15.59
N ASP A 379 -3.83 11.24 15.51
CA ASP A 379 -2.96 11.49 16.68
C ASP A 379 -2.88 13.00 17.00
N ASN A 380 -3.18 13.88 16.04
CA ASN A 380 -3.23 15.35 16.17
C ASN A 380 -4.58 15.87 15.62
N PRO A 381 -5.71 15.58 16.30
CA PRO A 381 -7.04 15.78 15.74
C PRO A 381 -7.41 17.24 15.46
N ILE A 382 -6.83 18.21 16.18
CA ILE A 382 -7.12 19.63 15.97
C ILE A 382 -6.53 20.10 14.64
N GLU A 383 -5.24 19.89 14.45
CA GLU A 383 -4.51 20.24 13.22
C GLU A 383 -5.02 19.42 12.03
N PHE A 384 -5.36 18.15 12.25
CA PHE A 384 -5.95 17.32 11.21
C PHE A 384 -7.33 17.81 10.79
N ALA A 385 -8.17 18.30 11.71
CA ALA A 385 -9.45 18.89 11.37
C ALA A 385 -9.30 20.19 10.55
N GLU A 386 -8.30 21.01 10.85
CA GLU A 386 -7.98 22.21 10.07
C GLU A 386 -7.49 21.86 8.66
N GLU A 387 -6.66 20.82 8.53
CA GLU A 387 -6.17 20.34 7.24
C GLU A 387 -7.32 19.78 6.38
N ILE A 388 -8.20 18.96 6.96
CA ILE A 388 -9.39 18.43 6.28
C ILE A 388 -10.37 19.54 5.89
N ALA A 389 -10.45 20.64 6.64
CA ALA A 389 -11.28 21.79 6.25
C ALA A 389 -10.71 22.57 5.05
N GLY A 390 -9.45 22.33 4.67
CA GLY A 390 -8.69 23.12 3.69
C GLY A 390 -9.00 22.85 2.21
N HIS A 391 -10.02 22.05 1.88
CA HIS A 391 -10.38 21.60 0.52
C HIS A 391 -9.20 20.97 -0.25
N ALA A 392 -9.12 19.64 -0.21
CA ALA A 392 -8.10 18.89 -0.94
C ALA A 392 -8.47 18.69 -2.43
N GLU A 393 -7.71 19.34 -3.31
CA GLU A 393 -7.83 19.16 -4.76
C GLU A 393 -7.02 17.96 -5.28
N LEU A 394 -7.64 17.15 -6.15
CA LEU A 394 -6.94 16.08 -6.86
C LEU A 394 -6.31 16.62 -8.15
N GLY A 395 -5.22 17.40 -8.01
CA GLY A 395 -4.61 18.10 -9.15
C GLY A 395 -4.24 17.20 -10.35
N LYS A 396 -3.80 15.96 -10.09
CA LYS A 396 -3.51 14.99 -11.18
C LYS A 396 -4.77 14.50 -11.89
N LEU A 397 -5.87 14.33 -11.16
CA LEU A 397 -7.16 13.97 -11.75
C LEU A 397 -7.69 15.14 -12.60
N GLN A 398 -7.64 16.37 -12.09
CA GLN A 398 -8.07 17.56 -12.83
C GLN A 398 -7.28 17.73 -14.13
N ALA A 399 -5.94 17.66 -14.07
CA ALA A 399 -5.09 17.74 -15.26
C ALA A 399 -5.39 16.64 -16.29
N LEU A 400 -5.73 15.43 -15.82
CA LEU A 400 -6.14 14.34 -16.70
C LEU A 400 -7.50 14.64 -17.35
N LEU A 401 -8.49 15.11 -16.59
CA LEU A 401 -9.81 15.47 -17.11
C LEU A 401 -9.72 16.60 -18.15
N GLU A 402 -8.90 17.63 -17.89
CA GLU A 402 -8.62 18.70 -18.85
C GLU A 402 -7.95 18.18 -20.13
N THR A 403 -7.01 17.25 -19.98
CA THR A 403 -6.35 16.60 -21.12
C THR A 403 -7.37 15.83 -21.98
N LEU A 404 -8.30 15.11 -21.35
CA LEU A 404 -9.37 14.38 -22.06
C LEU A 404 -10.40 15.32 -22.69
N HIS A 405 -10.76 16.40 -22.00
CA HIS A 405 -11.59 17.46 -22.55
C HIS A 405 -10.96 18.02 -23.83
N ASN A 406 -9.67 18.38 -23.77
CA ASN A 406 -8.93 18.89 -24.92
C ASN A 406 -8.85 17.86 -26.06
N LEU A 407 -8.63 16.59 -25.73
CA LEU A 407 -8.65 15.50 -26.72
C LEU A 407 -10.01 15.40 -27.42
N MET A 408 -11.13 15.50 -26.68
CA MET A 408 -12.48 15.51 -27.24
C MET A 408 -12.69 16.72 -28.15
N ARG A 409 -12.31 17.92 -27.70
CA ARG A 409 -12.42 19.17 -28.47
C ARG A 409 -11.65 19.11 -29.80
N LEU A 410 -10.41 18.63 -29.75
CA LEU A 410 -9.58 18.47 -30.95
C LEU A 410 -10.14 17.40 -31.89
N SER A 411 -10.73 16.35 -31.34
CA SER A 411 -11.35 15.29 -32.13
C SER A 411 -12.61 15.78 -32.83
N ASP A 412 -13.51 16.48 -32.15
CA ASP A 412 -14.75 17.03 -32.73
C ASP A 412 -14.48 17.88 -33.98
N ASN A 413 -13.48 18.77 -33.91
CA ASN A 413 -13.06 19.60 -35.03
C ASN A 413 -12.65 18.78 -36.28
N ASN A 414 -11.98 17.65 -36.08
CA ASN A 414 -11.58 16.77 -37.19
C ASN A 414 -12.79 16.09 -37.84
N PHE A 415 -13.82 15.76 -37.06
CA PHE A 415 -15.03 15.07 -37.57
C PHE A 415 -16.05 16.03 -38.19
N ARG A 416 -16.07 17.31 -37.79
CA ARG A 416 -16.89 18.36 -38.45
C ARG A 416 -16.30 18.85 -39.76
N ALA A 417 -14.97 18.94 -39.89
CA ALA A 417 -14.31 19.42 -41.10
C ALA A 417 -14.38 18.44 -42.31
N SER A 418 -14.95 17.26 -42.11
CA SER A 418 -15.05 16.20 -43.14
C SER A 418 -16.51 15.82 -43.48
N ALA A 419 -17.48 16.61 -43.01
CA ALA A 419 -18.87 16.61 -43.44
C ALA A 419 -19.14 17.86 -44.29
#